data_AF-A0AA43JIC5-F1
#
_entry.id   AF-A0AA43JIC5-F1
#
_cell.length_a   1.000
_cell.length_b   1.000
_cell.length_c   1.000
_cell.angle_alpha   90.00
_cell.angle_beta   90.00
_cell.angle_gamma   90.00
#
_symmetry.space_group_name_H-M   'P 1'
#
loop_
_entity.id
_entity.type
_entity.pdbx_description
1 polymer ?
#
loop_
_entity_poly.entity_id
_entity_poly.type
_entity_poly.pdbx_seq_one_letter_code
_entity_poly.pdbx_strand_id
1 'polypeptide(L)'
;MMNFGECLPLRRVVRTEALERGARGHVDCMEVVQGRAHASAIPIVRVFHPEAKVTHEAAIGSVDKKELETLMARGLSPEQAVEMIVSGILR
;
A
#
# COMPACT_ATOMS: atom_id res chain seq x y z
N MET A 1 -21.69 -1.59 -2.26
CA MET A 1 -21.33 -1.99 -3.64
C MET A 1 -20.60 -0.80 -4.28
N MET A 2 -19.28 -0.86 -4.40
CA MET A 2 -18.49 0.12 -5.16
C MET A 2 -18.33 -0.43 -6.59
N ASN A 3 -18.72 0.36 -7.59
CA ASN A 3 -18.62 -0.01 -9.00
C ASN A 3 -17.16 -0.02 -9.47
N PHE A 4 -16.75 -1.09 -10.15
CA PHE A 4 -15.46 -1.30 -10.82
C PHE A 4 -15.25 -0.39 -12.07
N GLY A 5 -15.62 0.89 -11.99
CA GLY A 5 -15.73 1.79 -13.15
C GLY A 5 -15.01 3.14 -13.05
N GLU A 6 -14.47 3.55 -11.90
CA GLU A 6 -13.77 4.84 -11.77
C GLU A 6 -12.33 4.68 -11.30
N CYS A 7 -11.39 4.95 -12.22
CA CYS A 7 -9.97 5.10 -11.94
C CYS A 7 -9.70 6.44 -11.27
N LEU A 8 -9.86 6.53 -9.96
CA LEU A 8 -9.34 7.66 -9.21
C LEU A 8 -7.86 7.43 -8.84
N PRO A 9 -6.98 8.44 -8.99
CA PRO A 9 -5.59 8.31 -8.56
C PRO A 9 -5.52 8.38 -7.03
N LEU A 10 -5.21 7.25 -6.38
CA LEU A 10 -4.96 7.22 -4.94
C LEU A 10 -3.59 7.85 -4.65
N ARG A 11 -3.58 9.15 -4.34
CA ARG A 11 -2.37 9.87 -3.88
C ARG A 11 -2.36 9.94 -2.36
N ARG A 12 -1.57 9.10 -1.70
CA ARG A 12 -1.42 9.09 -0.24
C ARG A 12 -0.19 9.91 0.15
N VAL A 13 -0.39 10.93 0.98
CA VAL A 13 0.69 11.70 1.59
C VAL A 13 0.75 11.35 3.07
N VAL A 14 1.89 10.81 3.52
CA VAL A 14 2.09 10.47 4.93
C VAL A 14 3.23 11.31 5.48
N ARG A 15 2.95 12.01 6.58
CA ARG A 15 3.93 12.86 7.26
C ARG A 15 4.33 12.22 8.57
N THR A 16 5.63 12.04 8.75
CA THR A 16 6.22 11.53 9.99
C THR A 16 7.25 12.55 10.47
N GLU A 17 7.10 13.01 11.70
CA GLU A 17 7.96 14.05 12.27
C GLU A 17 8.54 13.56 13.61
N ALA A 18 9.85 13.73 13.82
CA ALA A 18 10.51 13.48 15.09
C ALA A 18 11.13 14.77 15.61
N LEU A 19 10.62 15.22 16.77
CA LEU A 19 10.92 16.53 17.35
C LEU A 19 11.97 16.44 18.47
N GLU A 20 11.92 15.37 19.27
CA GLU A 20 12.65 15.28 20.54
C GLU A 20 13.89 14.40 20.50
N ARG A 21 14.77 14.59 21.49
CA ARG A 21 15.93 13.72 21.73
C ARG A 21 15.50 12.26 21.89
N GLY A 22 16.10 11.40 21.08
CA GLY A 22 15.86 9.95 21.15
C GLY A 22 14.50 9.50 20.62
N ALA A 23 13.71 10.38 19.99
CA ALA A 23 12.45 9.99 19.36
C ALA A 23 12.69 8.93 18.27
N ARG A 24 11.82 7.92 18.23
CA ARG A 24 11.89 6.81 17.28
C ARG A 24 10.53 6.57 16.64
N GLY A 25 10.55 6.22 15.35
CA GLY A 25 9.33 5.92 14.62
C GLY A 25 9.61 5.06 13.40
N HIS A 26 8.63 4.24 13.05
CA HIS A 26 8.63 3.45 11.84
C HIS A 26 7.24 3.50 11.25
N VAL A 27 7.15 3.74 9.94
CA VAL A 27 5.90 3.77 9.19
C VAL A 27 6.07 2.87 7.99
N ASP A 28 5.15 1.94 7.82
CA ASP A 28 5.06 1.08 6.65
C ASP A 28 3.75 1.41 5.91
N CYS A 29 3.88 1.88 4.69
CA CYS A 29 2.79 2.25 3.81
C CYS A 29 2.69 1.25 2.67
N MET A 30 1.61 0.48 2.66
CA MET A 30 1.36 -0.43 1.56
C MET A 30 0.06 -0.08 0.82
N GLU A 31 0.11 -0.22 -0.49
CA GLU A 31 -1.02 -0.04 -1.39
C GLU A 31 -1.04 -1.13 -2.47
N VAL A 32 -2.23 -1.47 -2.95
CA VAL A 32 -2.40 -2.36 -4.11
C VAL A 32 -3.33 -1.69 -5.12
N VAL A 33 -2.95 -1.70 -6.40
CA VAL A 33 -3.76 -1.21 -7.51
C VAL A 33 -4.36 -2.34 -8.34
N GLN A 34 -5.52 -2.10 -8.95
CA GLN A 34 -6.19 -3.05 -9.82
C GLN A 34 -6.68 -2.36 -11.11
N GLY A 35 -6.61 -3.07 -12.23
CA GLY A 35 -7.12 -2.58 -13.51
C GLY A 35 -6.34 -1.37 -14.01
N ARG A 36 -7.04 -0.27 -14.32
CA ARG A 36 -6.44 0.98 -14.82
C ARG A 36 -6.14 1.98 -13.70
N ALA A 37 -6.20 1.57 -12.43
CA ALA A 37 -5.98 2.45 -11.29
C ALA A 37 -4.52 2.94 -11.23
N HIS A 38 -4.34 4.18 -10.77
CA HIS A 38 -3.04 4.75 -10.48
C HIS A 38 -2.92 5.02 -8.98
N ALA A 39 -1.77 4.72 -8.40
CA ALA A 39 -1.45 5.06 -7.01
C ALA A 39 -0.12 5.79 -6.93
N SER A 40 0.00 6.67 -5.94
CA SER A 40 1.22 7.39 -5.61
C SER A 40 1.33 7.49 -4.09
N ALA A 41 2.41 6.95 -3.54
CA ALA A 41 2.79 7.11 -2.15
C ALA A 41 3.84 8.21 -2.03
N ILE A 42 3.56 9.23 -1.23
CA ILE A 42 4.45 10.38 -1.01
C ILE A 42 4.82 10.43 0.47
N PRO A 43 5.96 9.85 0.85
CA PRO A 43 6.46 9.95 2.21
C PRO A 43 7.08 11.32 2.45
N ILE A 44 6.77 11.90 3.60
CA ILE A 44 7.43 13.10 4.12
C ILE A 44 7.96 12.74 5.51
N VAL A 45 9.28 12.62 5.63
CA VAL A 45 9.95 12.35 6.90
C VAL A 45 10.75 13.59 7.30
N ARG A 46 10.52 14.10 8.52
CA ARG A 46 11.26 15.24 9.07
C ARG A 46 11.83 14.88 10.42
N VAL A 47 13.11 15.14 10.60
CA VAL A 47 13.84 14.91 11.84
C VAL A 47 14.44 16.23 12.29
N PHE A 48 14.06 16.67 13.50
CA PHE A 48 14.47 17.95 14.07
C PHE A 48 15.50 17.81 15.20
N HIS A 49 15.79 16.58 15.65
CA HIS A 49 16.82 16.31 16.65
C HIS A 49 17.84 15.27 16.13
N PRO A 50 19.16 15.48 16.27
CA PRO A 50 20.19 14.60 15.69
C PRO A 50 20.20 13.16 16.24
N GLU A 51 19.75 12.97 17.47
CA GLU A 51 19.61 11.64 18.09
C GLU A 51 18.28 10.94 17.77
N ALA A 52 17.37 11.58 17.03
CA ALA A 52 16.12 10.95 16.62
C ALA A 52 16.33 10.03 15.42
N LYS A 53 15.56 8.95 15.34
CA LYS A 53 15.63 7.97 14.25
C LYS A 53 14.23 7.60 13.78
N VAL A 54 13.87 8.01 12.57
CA VAL A 54 12.60 7.68 11.94
C VAL A 54 12.85 6.97 10.63
N THR A 55 12.05 5.95 10.35
CA THR A 55 12.07 5.20 9.09
C THR A 55 10.68 5.22 8.46
N HIS A 56 10.65 5.25 7.13
CA HIS A 56 9.42 5.13 6.35
C HIS A 56 9.68 4.17 5.21
N GLU A 57 8.82 3.16 5.09
CA GLU A 57 8.82 2.17 4.02
C GLU A 57 7.52 2.31 3.24
N ALA A 58 7.60 2.17 1.92
CA ALA A 58 6.44 2.27 1.04
C ALA A 58 6.50 1.23 -0.08
N ALA A 59 5.41 0.50 -0.28
CA ALA A 59 5.28 -0.51 -1.32
C ALA A 59 3.93 -0.39 -2.05
N ILE A 60 3.99 -0.31 -3.38
CA ILE A 60 2.79 -0.33 -4.24
C ILE A 60 2.84 -1.59 -5.10
N GLY A 61 1.91 -2.50 -4.84
CA GLY A 61 1.70 -3.72 -5.63
C GLY A 61 0.55 -3.58 -6.64
N SER A 62 0.38 -4.58 -7.50
CA SER A 62 -0.75 -4.66 -8.44
C SER A 62 -1.37 -6.05 -8.43
N VAL A 63 -2.70 -6.13 -8.53
CA VAL A 63 -3.39 -7.41 -8.75
C VAL A 63 -3.26 -7.80 -10.22
N ASP A 64 -2.54 -8.89 -10.48
CA ASP A 64 -2.41 -9.45 -11.83
C ASP A 64 -3.71 -10.16 -12.25
N LYS A 65 -4.16 -9.85 -13.48
CA LYS A 65 -5.43 -10.39 -13.99
C LYS A 65 -5.37 -11.91 -14.20
N LYS A 66 -4.24 -12.44 -14.68
CA LYS A 66 -4.07 -13.87 -14.93
C LYS A 66 -3.99 -14.64 -13.61
N GLU A 67 -3.35 -14.07 -12.59
CA GLU A 67 -3.32 -14.64 -11.25
C GLU A 67 -4.72 -14.70 -10.63
N LEU A 68 -5.49 -13.61 -10.76
CA LEU A 68 -6.89 -13.55 -10.35
C LEU A 68 -7.74 -14.62 -11.06
N GLU A 69 -7.63 -14.71 -12.39
CA GLU A 69 -8.33 -15.72 -13.20
C GLU A 69 -7.94 -17.15 -12.81
N THR A 70 -6.67 -17.37 -12.46
CA THR A 70 -6.16 -18.68 -12.02
C THR A 70 -6.79 -19.10 -10.69
N LEU A 71 -6.91 -18.18 -9.73
CA LEU A 71 -7.54 -18.45 -8.44
C LEU A 71 -9.05 -18.66 -8.59
N MET A 72 -9.71 -17.88 -9.43
CA MET A 72 -11.13 -18.07 -9.74
C MET A 72 -11.39 -19.42 -10.42
N ALA A 73 -10.52 -19.85 -11.35
CA ALA A 73 -10.60 -21.17 -11.96
C ALA A 73 -10.42 -22.33 -10.97
N ARG A 74 -9.79 -22.07 -9.81
CA ARG A 74 -9.65 -23.01 -8.69
C ARG A 74 -10.82 -22.95 -7.70
N GLY A 75 -11.87 -22.21 -8.02
CA GLY A 75 -13.12 -22.17 -7.26
C GLY A 75 -13.22 -21.05 -6.22
N LEU A 76 -12.28 -20.09 -6.20
CA LEU A 76 -12.39 -18.91 -5.35
C LEU A 76 -13.35 -17.89 -5.96
N SER A 77 -14.08 -17.16 -5.13
CA SER A 77 -14.77 -15.95 -5.59
C SER A 77 -13.75 -14.88 -6.00
N PRO A 78 -14.13 -13.91 -6.85
CA PRO A 78 -13.27 -12.77 -7.18
C PRO A 78 -12.71 -12.07 -5.94
N GLU A 79 -13.54 -11.87 -4.92
CA GLU A 79 -13.18 -11.19 -3.67
C GLU A 79 -12.15 -12.02 -2.87
N GLN A 80 -12.38 -13.33 -2.74
CA GLN A 80 -11.47 -14.24 -2.06
C GLN A 80 -10.12 -14.34 -2.78
N ALA A 81 -10.13 -14.33 -4.11
CA ALA A 81 -8.93 -14.36 -4.93
C ALA A 81 -8.12 -13.06 -4.79
N VAL A 82 -8.79 -11.89 -4.82
CA VAL A 82 -8.13 -10.59 -4.55
C VAL A 82 -7.53 -10.57 -3.15
N GLU A 83 -8.27 -11.00 -2.13
CA GLU A 83 -7.77 -11.02 -0.74
C GLU A 83 -6.55 -11.93 -0.60
N MET A 84 -6.55 -13.09 -1.26
CA MET A 84 -5.40 -13.99 -1.28
C MET A 84 -4.16 -13.36 -1.95
N ILE A 85 -4.32 -12.68 -3.10
CA ILE A 85 -3.21 -12.00 -3.79
C ILE A 85 -2.68 -10.84 -2.94
N VAL A 86 -3.58 -10.00 -2.42
CA VAL A 86 -3.22 -8.85 -1.57
C VAL A 86 -2.49 -9.33 -0.33
N SER A 87 -2.99 -10.35 0.37
CA SER A 87 -2.32 -10.90 1.56
C SER A 87 -0.95 -11.54 1.26
N GLY A 88 -0.70 -11.97 0.02
CA GLY A 88 0.61 -12.44 -0.41
C GLY A 88 1.60 -11.31 -0.69
N ILE A 89 1.12 -10.17 -1.19
CA ILE A 89 1.94 -8.97 -1.47
C ILE A 89 2.31 -8.22 -0.19
N LEU A 90 1.40 -8.17 0.80
CA LEU A 90 1.53 -7.38 2.03
C LEU A 90 2.19 -8.16 3.20
N ARG A 91 3.01 -9.16 2.90
CA ARG A 91 3.66 -10.04 3.89
C ARG A 91 5.14 -9.72 4.09
#